data_AF-A0A1M7Y777-F1
#
_entry.id   AF-A0A1M7Y777-F1
#
_cell.length_a   1.000
_cell.length_b   1.000
_cell.length_c   1.000
_cell.angle_alpha   90.00
_cell.angle_beta   90.00
_cell.angle_gamma   90.00
#
_symmetry.space_group_name_H-M   'P 1'
#
loop_
_entity.id
_entity.type
_entity.pdbx_description
1 polymer ?
#
loop_
_entity_poly.entity_id
_entity_poly.type
_entity_poly.pdbx_seq_one_letter_code
_entity_poly.pdbx_strand_id
1 'polypeptide(L)'
;MKDKDLYEAVRLFHEKEHQNSSNYFDIFACKIKFSFDSNSYFNSLKQYKEKGAVDDYLKIIIHEYFHYFQRAYSTFGFYFQMLERYKEVLVINMAKHMLYHYQNIDGADRPVIDVIQTDSRLRSDNLINKWLFDWIDLHLINSYVNDTPEEYLAGCEYMNQIRPDFCGLFISRKYASIDKQLQAYLKGIFGGFPYRRYKTIDCSPEDKSRILHMESQSMEIKAMNMFTAKGILESYSKAAEFFLMREEISLEYLRGLSFSAKDYDYYFTLAFAAQNIPAKNSTEFLLTFLAVCDIVISPPCIPYLSMLREEYPSITDFDPGYRFYCAWEPMKRIRPIASLEEDYVRYTQELCQALGWPTPMDTAAEIVSKCGYMETSDDIMFRVFYQSQQLRLKVPYCFLEITPFLTYLYNNYPYCPLVELSDMVLINHGINDEVYFTMEYLNRQYWGNILTRTTTELMYPYHTKPYVLDNYKESFERLNEEAVGLRINNIKVVNPSY
;
A
#
# COMPACT_ATOMS: atom_id res chain seq x y z
N MET A 1 -8.47 -6.68 -29.78
CA MET A 1 -8.46 -5.43 -29.00
C MET A 1 -7.44 -4.51 -29.62
N LYS A 2 -7.75 -3.22 -29.75
CA LYS A 2 -6.80 -2.23 -30.29
C LYS A 2 -5.97 -1.71 -29.12
N ASP A 3 -4.73 -1.30 -29.33
CA ASP A 3 -3.78 -0.78 -28.32
C ASP A 3 -4.36 0.34 -27.42
N LYS A 4 -5.47 0.95 -27.84
CA LYS A 4 -6.27 1.93 -27.11
C LYS A 4 -6.90 1.40 -25.80
N ASP A 5 -7.11 0.09 -25.68
CA ASP A 5 -7.90 -0.51 -24.59
C ASP A 5 -7.11 -0.61 -23.27
N LEU A 6 -5.80 -0.88 -23.30
CA LEU A 6 -4.94 -0.89 -22.10
C LEU A 6 -4.63 0.53 -21.61
N TYR A 7 -4.40 1.45 -22.55
CA TYR A 7 -4.20 2.86 -22.25
C TYR A 7 -5.41 3.46 -21.55
N GLU A 8 -6.61 3.15 -22.03
CA GLU A 8 -7.85 3.60 -21.40
C GLU A 8 -8.06 2.97 -20.02
N ALA A 9 -7.67 1.71 -19.82
CA ALA A 9 -7.71 1.06 -18.51
C ALA A 9 -6.76 1.72 -17.50
N VAL A 10 -5.51 1.99 -17.89
CA VAL A 10 -4.53 2.72 -17.05
C VAL A 10 -4.97 4.17 -16.78
N ARG A 11 -5.59 4.83 -17.76
CA ARG A 11 -6.16 6.19 -17.61
C ARG A 11 -7.33 6.21 -16.62
N LEU A 12 -8.28 5.28 -16.75
CA LEU A 12 -9.45 5.16 -15.88
C LEU A 12 -9.06 4.79 -14.44
N PHE A 13 -7.96 4.05 -14.26
CA PHE A 13 -7.39 3.73 -12.95
C PHE A 13 -6.94 4.99 -12.19
N HIS A 14 -6.16 5.86 -12.84
CA HIS A 14 -5.71 7.12 -12.23
C HIS A 14 -6.85 8.12 -11.96
N GLU A 15 -7.91 8.11 -12.77
CA GLU A 15 -9.06 9.02 -12.61
C GLU A 15 -10.05 8.56 -11.52
N LYS A 16 -10.14 7.26 -11.23
CA LYS A 16 -11.12 6.70 -10.28
C LYS A 16 -10.71 6.72 -8.81
N GLU A 17 -9.40 6.66 -8.48
CA GLU A 17 -8.95 6.50 -7.08
C GLU A 17 -9.25 7.70 -6.16
N HIS A 18 -9.64 8.87 -6.69
CA HIS A 18 -9.74 10.10 -5.88
C HIS A 18 -11.09 10.83 -5.85
N GLN A 19 -12.15 10.34 -6.51
CA GLN A 19 -13.29 11.22 -6.85
C GLN A 19 -14.56 11.17 -5.98
N ASN A 20 -14.73 10.27 -4.99
CA ASN A 20 -16.08 10.09 -4.39
C ASN A 20 -16.20 10.05 -2.85
N SER A 21 -15.13 10.17 -2.06
CA SER A 21 -15.25 10.32 -0.60
C SER A 21 -14.77 11.69 -0.12
N SER A 22 -15.52 12.31 0.80
CA SER A 22 -15.17 13.61 1.38
C SER A 22 -14.05 13.53 2.42
N ASN A 23 -13.83 12.32 2.96
CA ASN A 23 -12.74 11.99 3.89
C ASN A 23 -11.98 10.79 3.31
N TYR A 24 -10.65 10.82 3.32
CA TYR A 24 -9.81 9.71 2.86
C TYR A 24 -8.35 9.86 3.27
N PHE A 25 -7.66 8.72 3.35
CA PHE A 25 -6.22 8.63 3.35
C PHE A 25 -5.67 8.51 1.91
N ASP A 26 -4.84 9.48 1.52
CA ASP A 26 -4.06 9.47 0.30
C ASP A 26 -2.75 8.73 0.53
N ILE A 27 -2.67 7.53 -0.05
CA ILE A 27 -1.53 6.63 0.05
C ILE A 27 -0.26 7.18 -0.61
N PHE A 28 -0.39 8.05 -1.62
CA PHE A 28 0.74 8.59 -2.37
C PHE A 28 1.31 9.82 -1.69
N ALA A 29 0.44 10.72 -1.22
CA ALA A 29 0.84 11.90 -0.47
C ALA A 29 1.15 11.60 1.01
N CYS A 30 0.84 10.39 1.50
CA CYS A 30 0.83 10.06 2.93
C CYS A 30 0.06 11.12 3.72
N LYS A 31 -1.11 11.49 3.19
CA LYS A 31 -1.98 12.57 3.68
C LYS A 31 -3.29 11.99 4.14
N ILE A 32 -3.86 12.53 5.21
CA ILE A 32 -5.27 12.32 5.52
C ILE A 32 -6.05 13.58 5.19
N LYS A 33 -7.12 13.47 4.41
CA LYS A 33 -8.05 14.57 4.13
C LYS A 33 -9.34 14.36 4.92
N PHE A 34 -9.76 15.41 5.62
CA PHE A 34 -11.06 15.50 6.29
C PHE A 34 -11.88 16.65 5.69
N SER A 35 -13.19 16.43 5.55
CA SER A 35 -14.15 17.42 5.05
C SER A 35 -14.62 18.43 6.10
N PHE A 36 -14.18 18.28 7.35
CA PHE A 36 -14.55 19.14 8.48
C PHE A 36 -13.39 20.04 8.91
N ASP A 37 -13.72 21.05 9.70
CA ASP A 37 -12.79 22.12 10.08
C ASP A 37 -11.92 21.77 11.30
N SER A 38 -10.89 22.59 11.51
CA SER A 38 -9.97 22.51 12.65
C SER A 38 -10.67 22.52 14.00
N ASN A 39 -11.70 23.34 14.15
CA ASN A 39 -12.48 23.38 15.39
C ASN A 39 -13.15 22.04 15.66
N SER A 40 -13.81 21.43 14.67
CA SER A 40 -14.44 20.11 14.79
C SER A 40 -13.39 19.05 15.11
N TYR A 41 -12.26 19.04 14.40
CA TYR A 41 -11.16 18.10 14.63
C TYR A 41 -10.62 18.17 16.06
N PHE A 42 -10.19 19.35 16.52
CA PHE A 42 -9.59 19.50 17.86
C PHE A 42 -10.60 19.36 18.98
N ASN A 43 -11.85 19.79 18.79
CA ASN A 43 -12.90 19.60 19.79
C ASN A 43 -13.22 18.12 19.99
N SER A 44 -13.25 17.32 18.93
CA SER A 44 -13.51 15.88 19.01
C SER A 44 -12.42 15.16 19.83
N LEU A 45 -11.15 15.45 19.53
CA LEU A 45 -10.02 14.93 20.30
C LEU A 45 -10.04 15.39 21.77
N LYS A 46 -10.39 16.66 22.02
CA LYS A 46 -10.52 17.22 23.36
C LYS A 46 -11.65 16.54 24.15
N GLN A 47 -12.82 16.34 23.55
CA GLN A 47 -13.96 15.68 24.18
C GLN A 47 -13.64 14.25 24.57
N TYR A 48 -12.94 13.51 23.71
CA TYR A 48 -12.45 12.17 24.06
C TYR A 48 -11.51 12.21 25.25
N LYS A 49 -10.50 13.08 25.24
CA LYS A 49 -9.51 13.18 26.32
C LYS A 49 -10.14 13.56 27.67
N GLU A 50 -11.09 14.50 27.67
CA GLU A 50 -11.69 15.04 28.90
C GLU A 50 -12.85 14.19 29.43
N LYS A 51 -13.61 13.53 28.53
CA LYS A 51 -14.90 12.91 28.87
C LYS A 51 -15.04 11.46 28.39
N GLY A 52 -14.08 10.94 27.62
CA GLY A 52 -14.20 9.64 26.96
C GLY A 52 -15.26 9.58 25.86
N ALA A 53 -15.79 10.73 25.41
CA ALA A 53 -16.86 10.79 24.41
C ALA A 53 -16.33 10.49 23.00
N VAL A 54 -17.08 9.69 22.23
CA VAL A 54 -16.76 9.29 20.86
C VAL A 54 -17.83 9.83 19.91
N ASP A 55 -17.55 10.96 19.26
CA ASP A 55 -18.41 11.53 18.23
C ASP A 55 -18.08 11.00 16.82
N ASP A 56 -18.88 11.37 15.83
CA ASP A 56 -18.70 10.89 14.45
C ASP A 56 -17.41 11.39 13.80
N TYR A 57 -16.95 12.60 14.16
CA TYR A 57 -15.68 13.12 13.69
C TYR A 57 -14.51 12.30 14.22
N LEU A 58 -14.53 11.94 15.51
CA LEU A 58 -13.51 11.07 16.08
C LEU A 58 -13.48 9.71 15.39
N LYS A 59 -14.63 9.09 15.09
CA LYS A 59 -14.68 7.82 14.34
C LYS A 59 -13.96 7.95 12.99
N ILE A 60 -14.27 9.00 12.23
CA ILE A 60 -13.63 9.28 10.93
C ILE A 60 -12.12 9.48 11.11
N ILE A 61 -11.70 10.22 12.13
CA ILE A 61 -10.28 10.43 12.45
C ILE A 61 -9.58 9.07 12.64
N ILE A 62 -10.09 8.21 13.53
CA ILE A 62 -9.48 6.90 13.78
C ILE A 62 -9.43 6.04 12.52
N HIS A 63 -10.50 6.00 11.74
CA HIS A 63 -10.57 5.20 10.52
C HIS A 63 -9.43 5.55 9.56
N GLU A 64 -9.26 6.84 9.26
CA GLU A 64 -8.22 7.28 8.32
C GLU A 64 -6.80 7.14 8.88
N TYR A 65 -6.60 7.31 10.19
CA TYR A 65 -5.30 7.03 10.81
C TYR A 65 -4.95 5.54 10.78
N PHE A 66 -5.94 4.66 10.86
CA PHE A 66 -5.70 3.22 10.71
C PHE A 66 -5.25 2.87 9.30
N HIS A 67 -5.78 3.51 8.26
CA HIS A 67 -5.25 3.36 6.91
C HIS A 67 -3.79 3.82 6.80
N TYR A 68 -3.44 4.94 7.43
CA TYR A 68 -2.06 5.37 7.51
C TYR A 68 -1.16 4.32 8.20
N PHE A 69 -1.61 3.72 9.31
CA PHE A 69 -0.85 2.69 10.03
C PHE A 69 -0.69 1.40 9.22
N GLN A 70 -1.77 0.95 8.60
CA GLN A 70 -1.76 -0.17 7.67
C GLN A 70 -0.73 0.07 6.56
N ARG A 71 -0.61 1.30 6.05
CA ARG A 71 0.38 1.66 5.03
C ARG A 71 1.80 1.76 5.56
N ALA A 72 2.01 2.49 6.65
CA ALA A 72 3.33 2.89 7.12
C ALA A 72 4.03 1.83 7.97
N TYR A 73 3.28 0.97 8.68
CA TYR A 73 3.83 0.11 9.73
C TYR A 73 3.71 -1.39 9.43
N SER A 74 2.84 -1.76 8.49
CA SER A 74 2.73 -3.15 8.06
C SER A 74 3.72 -3.47 6.93
N THR A 75 4.15 -4.72 6.84
CA THR A 75 5.04 -5.13 5.76
C THR A 75 4.34 -5.11 4.41
N PHE A 76 3.05 -5.46 4.36
CA PHE A 76 2.24 -5.37 3.15
C PHE A 76 2.15 -3.91 2.66
N GLY A 77 1.83 -2.99 3.57
CA GLY A 77 1.77 -1.55 3.29
C GLY A 77 3.10 -1.03 2.76
N PHE A 78 4.21 -1.37 3.41
CA PHE A 78 5.55 -0.97 2.97
C PHE A 78 5.94 -1.62 1.63
N TYR A 79 5.61 -2.89 1.40
CA TYR A 79 5.86 -3.59 0.14
C TYR A 79 5.18 -2.89 -1.03
N PHE A 80 3.90 -2.57 -0.91
CA PHE A 80 3.18 -1.86 -1.96
C PHE A 80 3.75 -0.45 -2.21
N GLN A 81 4.34 0.17 -1.19
CA GLN A 81 5.05 1.44 -1.35
C GLN A 81 6.33 1.30 -2.16
N MET A 82 7.09 0.24 -1.92
CA MET A 82 8.28 -0.06 -2.72
C MET A 82 7.92 -0.38 -4.17
N LEU A 83 6.79 -1.06 -4.42
CA LEU A 83 6.33 -1.33 -5.80
C LEU A 83 6.09 -0.03 -6.57
N GLU A 84 5.35 0.91 -5.98
CA GLU A 84 5.07 2.20 -6.62
C GLU A 84 6.35 3.02 -6.83
N ARG A 85 7.22 3.10 -5.81
CA ARG A 85 8.50 3.80 -5.95
C ARG A 85 9.39 3.18 -7.02
N TYR A 86 9.39 1.85 -7.14
CA TYR A 86 10.17 1.17 -8.17
C TYR A 86 9.58 1.38 -9.58
N LYS A 87 8.25 1.38 -9.72
CA LYS A 87 7.58 1.76 -10.98
C LYS A 87 8.03 3.14 -11.45
N GLU A 88 8.07 4.13 -10.56
CA GLU A 88 8.56 5.49 -10.89
C GLU A 88 10.01 5.48 -11.39
N VAL A 89 10.89 4.77 -10.68
CA VAL A 89 12.30 4.66 -11.08
C VAL A 89 12.45 4.05 -12.47
N LEU A 90 11.64 3.06 -12.83
CA LEU A 90 11.65 2.48 -14.18
C LEU A 90 11.23 3.51 -15.24
N VAL A 91 10.19 4.30 -14.97
CA VAL A 91 9.75 5.38 -15.88
C VAL A 91 10.83 6.43 -16.06
N ILE A 92 11.43 6.88 -14.96
CA ILE A 92 12.53 7.85 -14.97
C ILE A 92 13.71 7.32 -15.80
N ASN A 93 14.10 6.06 -15.61
CA ASN A 93 15.19 5.43 -16.36
C ASN A 93 14.87 5.33 -17.86
N MET A 94 13.66 4.92 -18.23
CA MET A 94 13.21 4.90 -19.63
C MET A 94 13.29 6.30 -20.24
N ALA A 95 12.77 7.31 -19.56
CA ALA A 95 12.80 8.69 -20.02
C ALA A 95 14.23 9.22 -20.19
N LYS A 96 15.12 9.02 -19.20
CA LYS A 96 16.53 9.42 -19.29
C LYS A 96 17.23 8.78 -20.49
N HIS A 97 17.05 7.47 -20.67
CA HIS A 97 17.68 6.74 -21.76
C HIS A 97 17.19 7.21 -23.13
N MET A 98 15.88 7.45 -23.25
CA MET A 98 15.27 8.03 -24.44
C MET A 98 15.84 9.41 -24.75
N LEU A 99 15.95 10.30 -23.75
CA LEU A 99 16.52 11.64 -23.90
C LEU A 99 18.00 11.60 -24.29
N TYR A 100 18.79 10.72 -23.68
CA TYR A 100 20.23 10.62 -23.92
C TYR A 100 20.57 10.07 -25.31
N HIS A 101 19.89 9.00 -25.74
CA HIS A 101 20.23 8.28 -26.96
C HIS A 101 19.49 8.75 -28.22
N TYR A 102 18.33 9.40 -28.07
CA TYR A 102 17.45 9.73 -29.19
C TYR A 102 17.22 11.24 -29.35
N GLN A 103 18.16 12.05 -28.81
CA GLN A 103 18.26 13.51 -28.91
C GLN A 103 17.45 14.05 -30.11
N ASN A 104 16.38 14.79 -29.82
CA ASN A 104 15.25 15.13 -30.71
C ASN A 104 14.12 14.10 -30.78
N ILE A 105 13.62 13.67 -29.62
CA ILE A 105 12.21 13.34 -29.58
C ILE A 105 11.49 14.68 -29.70
N ASP A 106 11.13 15.07 -30.93
CA ASP A 106 10.16 16.15 -31.30
C ASP A 106 8.74 15.88 -30.73
N GLY A 107 8.70 15.16 -29.61
CA GLY A 107 7.59 14.51 -28.96
C GLY A 107 7.88 14.39 -27.48
N ALA A 108 8.54 15.38 -26.86
CA ALA A 108 8.35 15.70 -25.43
C ALA A 108 6.85 15.86 -25.09
N ASP A 109 6.04 16.04 -26.13
CA ASP A 109 4.60 15.93 -26.12
C ASP A 109 4.08 14.48 -26.05
N ARG A 110 4.66 13.43 -26.63
CA ARG A 110 4.00 12.10 -26.70
C ARG A 110 4.27 11.25 -25.44
N PRO A 111 3.31 10.42 -24.97
CA PRO A 111 3.56 9.48 -23.87
C PRO A 111 4.76 8.58 -24.17
N VAL A 112 5.60 8.30 -23.17
CA VAL A 112 6.80 7.45 -23.34
C VAL A 112 6.46 6.09 -23.96
N ILE A 113 5.32 5.50 -23.57
CA ILE A 113 4.84 4.23 -24.12
C ILE A 113 4.60 4.33 -25.64
N ASP A 114 3.94 5.39 -26.10
CA ASP A 114 3.65 5.60 -27.53
C ASP A 114 4.94 5.72 -28.34
N VAL A 115 5.94 6.43 -27.79
CA VAL A 115 7.22 6.60 -28.45
C VAL A 115 7.95 5.25 -28.55
N ILE A 116 7.97 4.47 -27.46
CA ILE A 116 8.56 3.12 -27.46
C ILE A 116 7.85 2.22 -28.48
N GLN A 117 6.52 2.24 -28.56
CA GLN A 117 5.75 1.38 -29.47
C GLN A 117 5.90 1.79 -30.94
N THR A 118 6.05 3.09 -31.23
CA THR A 118 6.11 3.59 -32.61
C THR A 118 7.53 3.59 -33.18
N ASP A 119 8.56 3.82 -32.36
CA ASP A 119 9.95 3.82 -32.82
C ASP A 119 10.52 2.38 -32.83
N SER A 120 10.79 1.87 -34.03
CA SER A 120 11.42 0.54 -34.22
C SER A 120 12.76 0.38 -33.51
N ARG A 121 13.53 1.46 -33.30
CA ARG A 121 14.83 1.41 -32.63
C ARG A 121 14.65 1.16 -31.14
N LEU A 122 13.68 1.83 -30.51
CA LEU A 122 13.34 1.63 -29.10
C LEU A 122 12.75 0.25 -28.86
N ARG A 123 11.91 -0.25 -29.77
CA ARG A 123 11.39 -1.63 -29.73
C ARG A 123 12.47 -2.69 -29.82
N SER A 124 13.62 -2.39 -30.41
CA SER A 124 14.77 -3.29 -30.46
C SER A 124 15.79 -3.06 -29.33
N ASP A 125 15.59 -2.05 -28.49
CA ASP A 125 16.48 -1.74 -27.38
C ASP A 125 16.20 -2.69 -26.21
N ASN A 126 17.18 -3.55 -25.91
CA ASN A 126 17.05 -4.56 -24.86
C ASN A 126 16.84 -3.94 -23.47
N LEU A 127 17.40 -2.76 -23.21
CA LEU A 127 17.32 -2.12 -21.90
C LEU A 127 15.96 -1.46 -21.69
N ILE A 128 15.47 -0.72 -22.69
CA ILE A 128 14.12 -0.13 -22.67
C ILE A 128 13.07 -1.23 -22.53
N ASN A 129 13.15 -2.26 -23.36
CA ASN A 129 12.20 -3.37 -23.30
C ASN A 129 12.23 -4.03 -21.93
N LYS A 130 13.41 -4.23 -21.34
CA LYS A 130 13.52 -4.78 -19.99
C LYS A 130 12.76 -3.91 -18.98
N TRP A 131 13.00 -2.60 -18.95
CA TRP A 131 12.31 -1.70 -18.02
C TRP A 131 10.81 -1.62 -18.25
N LEU A 132 10.37 -1.63 -19.51
CA LEU A 132 8.96 -1.66 -19.86
C LEU A 132 8.29 -2.93 -19.33
N PHE A 133 8.93 -4.09 -19.51
CA PHE A 133 8.38 -5.36 -19.01
C PHE A 133 8.42 -5.46 -17.49
N ASP A 134 9.48 -4.98 -16.85
CA ASP A 134 9.55 -4.87 -15.38
C ASP A 134 8.40 -3.98 -14.87
N TRP A 135 8.11 -2.87 -15.56
CA TRP A 135 7.00 -1.97 -15.22
C TRP A 135 5.63 -2.63 -15.40
N ILE A 136 5.42 -3.38 -16.49
CA ILE A 136 4.16 -4.10 -16.72
C ILE A 136 3.93 -5.17 -15.66
N ASP A 137 4.95 -5.93 -15.26
CA ASP A 137 4.82 -6.91 -14.18
C ASP A 137 4.38 -6.25 -12.87
N LEU A 138 4.97 -5.11 -12.51
CA LEU A 138 4.56 -4.34 -11.33
C LEU A 138 3.13 -3.83 -11.44
N HIS A 139 2.72 -3.33 -12.61
CA HIS A 139 1.36 -2.87 -12.84
C HIS A 139 0.33 -4.01 -12.68
N LEU A 140 0.59 -5.17 -13.26
CA LEU A 140 -0.27 -6.35 -13.13
C LEU A 140 -0.43 -6.78 -11.67
N ILE A 141 0.64 -6.74 -10.89
CA ILE A 141 0.60 -7.10 -9.48
C ILE A 141 -0.15 -6.07 -8.66
N ASN A 142 -0.04 -4.78 -8.99
CA ASN A 142 -0.86 -3.76 -8.36
C ASN A 142 -2.34 -3.92 -8.69
N SER A 143 -2.71 -4.18 -9.95
CA SER A 143 -4.11 -4.46 -10.32
C SER A 143 -4.66 -5.72 -9.61
N TYR A 144 -3.84 -6.77 -9.52
CA TYR A 144 -4.21 -7.98 -8.79
C TYR A 144 -4.45 -7.71 -7.29
N VAL A 145 -3.58 -6.92 -6.66
CA VAL A 145 -3.67 -6.57 -5.23
C VAL A 145 -4.81 -5.58 -4.96
N ASN A 146 -5.04 -4.63 -5.86
CA ASN A 146 -6.12 -3.64 -5.77
C ASN A 146 -7.50 -4.19 -6.18
N ASP A 147 -7.60 -5.51 -6.35
CA ASP A 147 -8.85 -6.22 -6.62
C ASP A 147 -9.56 -5.72 -7.89
N THR A 148 -8.78 -5.44 -8.95
CA THR A 148 -9.28 -5.18 -10.31
C THR A 148 -8.97 -6.37 -11.23
N PRO A 149 -9.66 -7.53 -11.05
CA PRO A 149 -9.33 -8.76 -11.77
C PRO A 149 -9.47 -8.60 -13.29
N GLU A 150 -10.37 -7.75 -13.77
CA GLU A 150 -10.52 -7.46 -15.19
C GLU A 150 -9.28 -6.77 -15.77
N GLU A 151 -8.68 -5.84 -15.02
CA GLU A 151 -7.45 -5.14 -15.43
C GLU A 151 -6.26 -6.09 -15.44
N TYR A 152 -6.16 -6.94 -14.41
CA TYR A 152 -5.14 -7.99 -14.35
C TYR A 152 -5.24 -8.93 -15.56
N LEU A 153 -6.45 -9.41 -15.87
CA LEU A 153 -6.69 -10.31 -16.99
C LEU A 153 -6.40 -9.63 -18.33
N ALA A 154 -6.87 -8.40 -18.53
CA ALA A 154 -6.60 -7.63 -19.75
C ALA A 154 -5.11 -7.39 -19.96
N GLY A 155 -4.37 -7.04 -18.90
CA GLY A 155 -2.93 -6.87 -18.99
C GLY A 155 -2.18 -8.19 -19.24
N CYS A 156 -2.67 -9.32 -18.71
CA CYS A 156 -2.12 -10.64 -19.03
C CYS A 156 -2.33 -11.01 -20.51
N GLU A 157 -3.53 -10.75 -21.05
CA GLU A 157 -3.82 -10.96 -22.47
C GLU A 157 -2.93 -10.12 -23.37
N TYR A 158 -2.73 -8.85 -23.05
CA TYR A 158 -1.83 -7.94 -23.76
C TYR A 158 -0.39 -8.47 -23.76
N MET A 159 0.10 -8.92 -22.61
CA MET A 159 1.44 -9.48 -22.51
C MET A 159 1.63 -10.75 -23.35
N ASN A 160 0.61 -11.61 -23.41
CA ASN A 160 0.64 -12.80 -24.26
C ASN A 160 0.66 -12.46 -25.76
N GLN A 161 0.11 -11.31 -26.16
CA GLN A 161 0.14 -10.86 -27.56
C GLN A 161 1.54 -10.36 -27.97
N ILE A 162 2.22 -9.62 -27.08
CA ILE A 162 3.54 -9.01 -27.38
C ILE A 162 4.68 -10.00 -27.15
N ARG A 163 4.53 -10.89 -26.18
CA ARG A 163 5.45 -11.98 -25.90
C ARG A 163 4.67 -13.28 -25.76
N PRO A 164 4.44 -14.03 -26.85
CA PRO A 164 3.75 -15.31 -26.78
C PRO A 164 4.47 -16.34 -25.89
N ASP A 165 5.79 -16.20 -25.72
CA ASP A 165 6.62 -16.93 -24.76
C ASP A 165 6.37 -16.54 -23.30
N PHE A 166 5.69 -15.41 -23.07
CA PHE A 166 5.23 -14.92 -21.77
C PHE A 166 3.93 -15.57 -21.29
N CYS A 167 3.37 -16.51 -22.06
CA CYS A 167 2.11 -17.22 -21.77
C CYS A 167 1.96 -17.60 -20.28
N GLY A 168 0.98 -16.98 -19.62
CA GLY A 168 0.36 -17.50 -18.41
C GLY A 168 1.30 -17.70 -17.22
N LEU A 169 2.25 -16.80 -16.99
CA LEU A 169 3.04 -16.84 -15.77
C LEU A 169 2.14 -16.58 -14.56
N PHE A 170 1.87 -17.67 -13.84
CA PHE A 170 1.36 -17.74 -12.46
C PHE A 170 1.70 -16.48 -11.67
N ILE A 171 0.74 -15.95 -10.90
CA ILE A 171 0.97 -14.73 -10.11
C ILE A 171 2.20 -14.89 -9.19
N SER A 172 2.46 -16.09 -8.69
CA SER A 172 3.66 -16.44 -7.91
C SER A 172 4.97 -16.25 -8.69
N ARG A 173 4.98 -16.52 -10.00
CA ARG A 173 6.15 -16.24 -10.85
C ARG A 173 6.36 -14.74 -11.04
N LYS A 174 5.29 -13.96 -11.14
CA LYS A 174 5.36 -12.49 -11.19
C LYS A 174 5.90 -11.94 -9.87
N TYR A 175 5.40 -12.43 -8.74
CA TYR A 175 5.95 -12.09 -7.43
C TYR A 175 7.44 -12.44 -7.33
N ALA A 176 7.88 -13.61 -7.80
CA ALA A 176 9.29 -13.97 -7.80
C ALA A 176 10.16 -13.07 -8.70
N SER A 177 9.63 -12.68 -9.87
CA SER A 177 10.29 -11.73 -10.79
C SER A 177 10.46 -10.36 -10.13
N ILE A 178 9.38 -9.81 -9.59
CA ILE A 178 9.35 -8.52 -8.88
C ILE A 178 10.23 -8.56 -7.66
N ASP A 179 10.17 -9.62 -6.85
CA ASP A 179 11.01 -9.75 -5.67
C ASP A 179 12.49 -9.66 -6.06
N LYS A 180 12.92 -10.40 -7.09
CA LYS A 180 14.28 -10.32 -7.62
C LYS A 180 14.65 -8.91 -8.11
N GLN A 181 13.73 -8.21 -8.78
CA GLN A 181 13.94 -6.84 -9.25
C GLN A 181 14.08 -5.88 -8.08
N LEU A 182 13.20 -5.97 -7.08
CA LEU A 182 13.27 -5.16 -5.86
C LEU A 182 14.54 -5.45 -5.06
N GLN A 183 15.00 -6.69 -4.97
CA GLN A 183 16.31 -7.01 -4.37
C GLN A 183 17.44 -6.24 -5.08
N ALA A 184 17.43 -6.20 -6.41
CA ALA A 184 18.43 -5.49 -7.19
C ALA A 184 18.34 -3.96 -7.00
N TYR A 185 17.11 -3.42 -6.98
CA TYR A 185 16.84 -2.01 -6.70
C TYR A 185 17.36 -1.59 -5.33
N LEU A 186 16.98 -2.34 -4.29
CA LEU A 186 17.38 -2.07 -2.91
C LEU A 186 18.89 -2.25 -2.71
N LYS A 187 19.52 -3.21 -3.40
CA LYS A 187 20.99 -3.33 -3.45
C LYS A 187 21.65 -2.09 -4.04
N GLY A 188 21.05 -1.51 -5.08
CA GLY A 188 21.55 -0.28 -5.68
C GLY A 188 21.51 0.91 -4.72
N ILE A 189 20.48 0.99 -3.88
CA ILE A 189 20.32 2.08 -2.91
C ILE A 189 21.27 1.89 -1.71
N PHE A 190 21.34 0.68 -1.15
CA PHE A 190 21.98 0.46 0.15
C PHE A 190 23.34 -0.25 0.10
N GLY A 191 23.81 -0.69 -1.07
CA GLY A 191 25.15 -1.27 -1.27
C GLY A 191 25.42 -2.65 -0.65
N GLY A 192 24.64 -3.10 0.35
CA GLY A 192 24.91 -4.29 1.18
C GLY A 192 23.77 -5.33 1.26
N PHE A 193 22.96 -5.47 0.21
CA PHE A 193 21.74 -6.29 0.23
C PHE A 193 22.03 -7.82 0.23
N PRO A 194 21.51 -8.60 1.20
CA PRO A 194 21.60 -10.05 1.20
C PRO A 194 20.76 -10.65 0.07
N TYR A 195 21.44 -11.09 -1.00
CA TYR A 195 20.79 -11.62 -2.19
C TYR A 195 20.41 -13.09 -2.03
N ARG A 196 19.12 -13.42 -2.08
CA ARG A 196 18.68 -14.82 -2.21
C ARG A 196 18.53 -15.13 -3.69
N ARG A 197 19.39 -16.02 -4.21
CA ARG A 197 19.13 -16.65 -5.50
C ARG A 197 17.98 -17.62 -5.32
N TYR A 198 16.81 -17.28 -5.84
CA TYR A 198 15.79 -18.29 -6.12
C TYR A 198 16.42 -19.33 -7.05
N LYS A 199 16.34 -20.61 -6.69
CA LYS A 199 16.64 -21.65 -7.69
C LYS A 199 15.72 -21.39 -8.87
N THR A 200 16.27 -21.42 -10.09
CA THR A 200 15.46 -21.48 -11.31
C THR A 200 14.35 -22.50 -11.10
N ILE A 201 13.17 -22.20 -11.62
CA ILE A 201 11.92 -22.94 -11.39
C ILE A 201 12.02 -24.37 -11.95
N ASP A 202 12.77 -25.22 -11.26
CA ASP A 202 12.69 -26.67 -11.27
C ASP A 202 11.89 -27.06 -10.02
N CYS A 203 10.71 -26.45 -9.85
CA CYS A 203 9.75 -26.91 -8.85
C CYS A 203 9.37 -28.36 -9.17
N SER A 204 9.21 -29.18 -8.13
CA SER A 204 8.64 -30.51 -8.31
C SER A 204 7.24 -30.39 -8.95
N PRO A 205 6.78 -31.41 -9.71
CA PRO A 205 5.40 -31.45 -10.21
C PRO A 205 4.36 -31.22 -9.10
N GLU A 206 4.61 -31.74 -7.90
CA GLU A 206 3.78 -31.59 -6.72
C GLU A 206 3.70 -30.13 -6.24
N ASP A 207 4.84 -29.45 -6.13
CA ASP A 207 4.89 -28.03 -5.75
C ASP A 207 4.17 -27.16 -6.77
N LYS A 208 4.36 -27.46 -8.07
CA LYS A 208 3.66 -26.75 -9.14
C LYS A 208 2.15 -26.94 -9.04
N SER A 209 1.67 -28.15 -8.76
CA SER A 209 0.24 -28.43 -8.58
C SER A 209 -0.33 -27.72 -7.35
N ARG A 210 0.42 -27.66 -6.26
CA ARG A 210 0.02 -26.94 -5.04
C ARG A 210 -0.12 -25.44 -5.31
N ILE A 211 0.90 -24.81 -5.90
CA ILE A 211 0.88 -23.37 -6.25
C ILE A 211 -0.31 -23.06 -7.16
N LEU A 212 -0.52 -23.87 -8.20
CA LEU A 212 -1.66 -23.74 -9.11
C LEU A 212 -3.01 -23.77 -8.39
N HIS A 213 -3.16 -24.71 -7.45
CA HIS A 213 -4.39 -24.83 -6.69
C HIS A 213 -4.64 -23.60 -5.81
N MET A 214 -3.60 -23.13 -5.12
CA MET A 214 -3.66 -21.91 -4.30
C MET A 214 -4.07 -20.69 -5.14
N GLU A 215 -3.43 -20.50 -6.30
CA GLU A 215 -3.75 -19.37 -7.20
C GLU A 215 -5.17 -19.42 -7.74
N SER A 216 -5.68 -20.61 -8.10
CA SER A 216 -7.08 -20.80 -8.52
C SER A 216 -8.05 -20.37 -7.42
N GLN A 217 -7.81 -20.82 -6.19
CA GLN A 217 -8.64 -20.43 -5.04
C GLN A 217 -8.60 -18.93 -4.79
N SER A 218 -7.43 -18.30 -4.90
CA SER A 218 -7.30 -16.86 -4.72
C SER A 218 -8.09 -16.07 -5.76
N MET A 219 -8.02 -16.50 -7.03
CA MET A 219 -8.80 -15.91 -8.11
C MET A 219 -10.31 -16.11 -7.91
N GLU A 220 -10.73 -17.29 -7.43
CA GLU A 220 -12.13 -17.55 -7.08
C GLU A 220 -12.62 -16.64 -5.95
N ILE A 221 -11.84 -16.49 -4.88
CA ILE A 221 -12.16 -15.58 -3.76
C ILE A 221 -12.33 -14.14 -4.24
N LYS A 222 -11.42 -13.66 -5.09
CA LYS A 222 -11.47 -12.31 -5.68
C LYS A 222 -12.65 -12.15 -6.64
N ALA A 223 -12.91 -13.14 -7.50
CA ALA A 223 -14.03 -13.12 -8.43
C ALA A 223 -15.40 -13.12 -7.71
N MET A 224 -15.48 -13.76 -6.54
CA MET A 224 -16.66 -13.72 -5.67
C MET A 224 -16.70 -12.47 -4.78
N ASN A 225 -15.69 -11.59 -4.87
CA ASN A 225 -15.49 -10.43 -4.01
C ASN A 225 -15.58 -10.80 -2.51
N MET A 226 -15.12 -11.98 -2.09
CA MET A 226 -15.33 -12.44 -0.70
C MET A 226 -14.32 -11.83 0.27
N PHE A 227 -13.03 -11.90 -0.04
CA PHE A 227 -11.97 -11.34 0.81
C PHE A 227 -10.97 -10.60 -0.07
N THR A 228 -11.22 -9.32 -0.26
CA THR A 228 -10.36 -8.39 -1.00
C THR A 228 -9.32 -7.76 -0.08
N ALA A 229 -8.18 -7.34 -0.61
CA ALA A 229 -7.19 -6.60 0.18
C ALA A 229 -7.83 -5.31 0.71
N LYS A 230 -8.55 -4.60 -0.16
CA LYS A 230 -9.33 -3.42 0.22
C LYS A 230 -10.34 -3.74 1.33
N GLY A 231 -11.13 -4.79 1.19
CA GLY A 231 -12.15 -5.16 2.17
C GLY A 231 -11.56 -5.52 3.54
N ILE A 232 -10.36 -6.11 3.59
CA ILE A 232 -9.64 -6.36 4.84
C ILE A 232 -9.18 -5.06 5.48
N LEU A 233 -8.57 -4.16 4.71
CA LEU A 233 -8.06 -2.89 5.22
C LEU A 233 -9.20 -2.00 5.74
N GLU A 234 -10.30 -1.91 5.01
CA GLU A 234 -11.50 -1.16 5.43
C GLU A 234 -12.15 -1.77 6.67
N SER A 235 -12.32 -3.09 6.69
CA SER A 235 -12.86 -3.79 7.87
C SER A 235 -11.95 -3.63 9.09
N TYR A 236 -10.63 -3.59 8.90
CA TYR A 236 -9.66 -3.38 9.97
C TYR A 236 -9.79 -1.96 10.55
N SER A 237 -9.83 -0.93 9.70
CA SER A 237 -10.10 0.46 10.14
C SER A 237 -11.46 0.58 10.83
N LYS A 238 -12.49 -0.11 10.32
CA LYS A 238 -13.83 -0.08 10.91
C LYS A 238 -13.90 -0.75 12.29
N ALA A 239 -13.20 -1.86 12.47
CA ALA A 239 -13.09 -2.51 13.77
C ALA A 239 -12.41 -1.61 14.81
N ALA A 240 -11.45 -0.79 14.38
CA ALA A 240 -10.79 0.18 15.23
C ALA A 240 -11.76 1.27 15.72
N GLU A 241 -12.65 1.76 14.84
CA GLU A 241 -13.74 2.66 15.26
C GLU A 241 -14.62 2.00 16.33
N PHE A 242 -15.06 0.77 16.08
CA PHE A 242 -15.97 0.05 16.97
C PHE A 242 -15.35 -0.27 18.33
N PHE A 243 -14.03 -0.46 18.39
CA PHE A 243 -13.34 -0.70 19.65
C PHE A 243 -13.43 0.50 20.62
N LEU A 244 -13.48 1.72 20.08
CA LEU A 244 -13.70 2.93 20.89
C LEU A 244 -15.14 3.05 21.34
N MET A 245 -16.08 2.55 20.54
CA MET A 245 -17.51 2.51 20.83
C MET A 245 -17.94 1.26 21.61
N ARG A 246 -17.02 0.56 22.30
CA ARG A 246 -17.28 -0.78 22.89
C ARG A 246 -18.47 -0.86 23.86
N GLU A 247 -18.90 0.27 24.44
CA GLU A 247 -20.08 0.34 25.30
C GLU A 247 -21.41 0.39 24.52
N GLU A 248 -21.36 0.76 23.24
CA GLU A 248 -22.52 0.95 22.36
C GLU A 248 -22.75 -0.24 21.41
N ILE A 249 -21.71 -1.05 21.16
CA ILE A 249 -21.72 -2.09 20.13
C ILE A 249 -21.72 -3.48 20.78
N SER A 250 -22.82 -4.22 20.61
CA SER A 250 -22.94 -5.61 21.02
C SER A 250 -22.33 -6.57 19.99
N LEU A 251 -21.93 -7.76 20.44
CA LEU A 251 -21.44 -8.80 19.55
C LEU A 251 -22.57 -9.33 18.64
N GLU A 252 -23.80 -9.35 19.13
CA GLU A 252 -25.00 -9.72 18.38
C GLU A 252 -25.24 -8.76 17.22
N TYR A 253 -25.04 -7.45 17.44
CA TYR A 253 -25.10 -6.46 16.37
C TYR A 253 -24.08 -6.77 15.28
N LEU A 254 -22.82 -7.03 15.64
CA LEU A 254 -21.74 -7.34 14.70
C LEU A 254 -22.01 -8.63 13.91
N ARG A 255 -22.59 -9.65 14.55
CA ARG A 255 -23.01 -10.91 13.90
C ARG A 255 -24.18 -10.74 12.95
N GLY A 256 -25.07 -9.77 13.25
CA GLY A 256 -26.29 -9.48 12.50
C GLY A 256 -26.15 -8.37 11.46
N LEU A 257 -24.93 -7.86 11.22
CA LEU A 257 -24.71 -6.84 10.19
C LEU A 257 -25.17 -7.36 8.83
N SER A 258 -26.14 -6.66 8.23
CA SER A 258 -26.56 -6.84 6.84
C SER A 258 -25.99 -5.70 6.00
N PHE A 259 -25.43 -6.00 4.83
CA PHE A 259 -24.74 -5.00 4.02
C PHE A 259 -25.47 -4.76 2.71
N SER A 260 -25.50 -3.49 2.28
CA SER A 260 -25.79 -3.14 0.90
C SER A 260 -24.56 -3.39 0.03
N ALA A 261 -24.71 -3.42 -1.30
CA ALA A 261 -23.56 -3.52 -2.21
C ALA A 261 -22.53 -2.39 -2.02
N LYS A 262 -22.95 -1.23 -1.49
CA LYS A 262 -22.08 -0.07 -1.23
C LYS A 262 -21.23 -0.23 0.03
N ASP A 263 -21.73 -0.98 1.01
CA ASP A 263 -21.09 -1.14 2.33
C ASP A 263 -20.32 -2.47 2.45
N TYR A 264 -20.32 -3.26 1.36
CA TYR A 264 -19.79 -4.60 1.34
C TYR A 264 -18.31 -4.65 1.76
N ASP A 265 -17.47 -3.77 1.20
CA ASP A 265 -16.03 -3.71 1.50
C ASP A 265 -15.76 -3.40 2.99
N TYR A 266 -16.62 -2.61 3.64
CA TYR A 266 -16.44 -2.17 5.03
C TYR A 266 -16.77 -3.23 6.06
N TYR A 267 -17.76 -4.08 5.77
CA TYR A 267 -18.39 -4.90 6.80
C TYR A 267 -18.35 -6.39 6.51
N PHE A 268 -18.16 -6.83 5.26
CA PHE A 268 -18.24 -8.26 4.95
C PHE A 268 -17.20 -9.06 5.73
N THR A 269 -15.92 -8.69 5.66
CA THR A 269 -14.84 -9.39 6.36
C THR A 269 -15.03 -9.35 7.87
N LEU A 270 -15.44 -8.19 8.42
CA LEU A 270 -15.70 -7.99 9.84
C LEU A 270 -16.85 -8.88 10.35
N ALA A 271 -17.99 -8.85 9.66
CA ALA A 271 -19.16 -9.61 10.05
C ALA A 271 -18.97 -11.11 9.84
N PHE A 272 -18.27 -11.49 8.76
CA PHE A 272 -17.83 -12.87 8.56
C PHE A 272 -16.97 -13.32 9.75
N ALA A 273 -16.00 -12.52 10.20
CA ALA A 273 -15.22 -12.83 11.37
C ALA A 273 -16.07 -12.93 12.65
N ALA A 274 -17.07 -12.07 12.83
CA ALA A 274 -17.95 -12.07 14.00
C ALA A 274 -18.76 -13.37 14.16
N GLN A 275 -19.04 -14.05 13.05
CA GLN A 275 -19.71 -15.34 13.04
C GLN A 275 -18.77 -16.51 13.34
N ASN A 276 -17.46 -16.33 13.16
CA ASN A 276 -16.48 -17.42 13.19
C ASN A 276 -15.49 -17.34 14.37
N ILE A 277 -15.22 -16.15 14.91
CA ILE A 277 -14.39 -15.97 16.09
C ILE A 277 -15.22 -16.33 17.35
N PRO A 278 -14.76 -17.27 18.21
CA PRO A 278 -15.51 -17.75 19.37
C PRO A 278 -15.44 -16.79 20.57
N ALA A 279 -15.60 -15.49 20.32
CA ALA A 279 -15.59 -14.45 21.35
C ALA A 279 -16.88 -14.44 22.16
N LYS A 280 -16.77 -14.09 23.45
CA LYS A 280 -17.89 -14.00 24.39
C LYS A 280 -18.56 -12.63 24.39
N ASN A 281 -17.84 -11.58 23.98
CA ASN A 281 -18.31 -10.20 23.97
C ASN A 281 -17.63 -9.41 22.83
N SER A 282 -18.10 -8.19 22.59
CA SER A 282 -17.60 -7.33 21.52
C SER A 282 -16.13 -6.96 21.71
N THR A 283 -15.66 -6.73 22.93
CA THR A 283 -14.25 -6.44 23.22
C THR A 283 -13.34 -7.60 22.81
N GLU A 284 -13.62 -8.82 23.28
CA GLU A 284 -12.85 -10.01 22.89
C GLU A 284 -12.84 -10.20 21.38
N PHE A 285 -13.99 -10.02 20.73
CA PHE A 285 -14.11 -10.11 19.29
C PHE A 285 -13.24 -9.10 18.56
N LEU A 286 -13.38 -7.81 18.88
CA LEU A 286 -12.68 -6.72 18.20
C LEU A 286 -11.17 -6.85 18.39
N LEU A 287 -10.68 -7.10 19.60
CA LEU A 287 -9.25 -7.33 19.85
C LEU A 287 -8.70 -8.50 19.03
N THR A 288 -9.45 -9.61 19.00
CA THR A 288 -9.05 -10.79 18.23
C THR A 288 -9.05 -10.51 16.73
N PHE A 289 -10.07 -9.82 16.22
CA PHE A 289 -10.16 -9.45 14.81
C PHE A 289 -9.02 -8.51 14.39
N LEU A 290 -8.73 -7.47 15.18
CA LEU A 290 -7.60 -6.56 14.94
C LEU A 290 -6.27 -7.33 14.87
N ALA A 291 -6.06 -8.33 15.74
CA ALA A 291 -4.87 -9.18 15.71
C ALA A 291 -4.81 -10.10 14.48
N VAL A 292 -5.95 -10.65 14.03
CA VAL A 292 -6.02 -11.42 12.77
C VAL A 292 -5.64 -10.53 11.59
N CYS A 293 -6.20 -9.31 11.50
CA CYS A 293 -5.85 -8.36 10.45
C CYS A 293 -4.36 -8.03 10.47
N ASP A 294 -3.77 -7.78 11.63
CA ASP A 294 -2.34 -7.49 11.78
C ASP A 294 -1.44 -8.66 11.30
N ILE A 295 -1.81 -9.92 11.58
CA ILE A 295 -1.12 -11.11 11.03
C ILE A 295 -1.25 -11.17 9.51
N VAL A 296 -2.44 -10.86 8.99
CA VAL A 296 -2.75 -10.91 7.57
C VAL A 296 -1.97 -9.85 6.79
N ILE A 297 -1.84 -8.63 7.31
CA ILE A 297 -1.11 -7.53 6.66
C ILE A 297 0.37 -7.44 7.03
N SER A 298 0.87 -8.32 7.90
CA SER A 298 2.29 -8.43 8.24
C SER A 298 2.98 -9.67 7.61
N PRO A 299 2.76 -10.01 6.33
CA PRO A 299 3.43 -11.16 5.73
C PRO A 299 4.94 -10.88 5.51
N PRO A 300 5.75 -11.92 5.32
CA PRO A 300 7.15 -11.76 4.94
C PRO A 300 7.34 -11.34 3.45
N CYS A 301 6.53 -10.42 2.93
CA CYS A 301 6.49 -10.01 1.51
C CYS A 301 7.71 -9.18 1.06
N ILE A 302 8.39 -8.54 2.00
CA ILE A 302 9.53 -7.67 1.68
C ILE A 302 10.71 -8.56 1.25
N PRO A 303 11.49 -8.18 0.21
CA PRO A 303 12.61 -8.99 -0.27
C PRO A 303 13.61 -9.45 0.80
N TYR A 304 13.87 -8.63 1.83
CA TYR A 304 14.73 -8.96 2.99
C TYR A 304 14.24 -10.16 3.79
N LEU A 305 12.93 -10.39 3.80
CA LEU A 305 12.26 -11.44 4.54
C LEU A 305 12.20 -12.74 3.74
N SER A 306 12.93 -12.84 2.63
CA SER A 306 13.01 -14.08 1.83
C SER A 306 13.40 -15.29 2.66
N MET A 307 14.15 -15.14 3.75
CA MET A 307 14.52 -16.25 4.65
C MET A 307 13.37 -16.76 5.53
N LEU A 308 12.34 -15.94 5.76
CA LEU A 308 11.12 -16.32 6.49
C LEU A 308 10.05 -16.95 5.58
N ARG A 309 10.29 -16.97 4.27
CA ARG A 309 9.40 -17.53 3.26
C ARG A 309 9.79 -18.95 2.90
N GLU A 310 8.83 -19.67 2.33
CA GLU A 310 9.11 -20.88 1.56
C GLU A 310 10.14 -20.60 0.44
N GLU A 311 10.73 -21.66 -0.16
CA GLU A 311 11.74 -21.50 -1.21
C GLU A 311 11.24 -20.67 -2.41
N TYR A 312 9.92 -20.60 -2.60
CA TYR A 312 9.26 -19.86 -3.67
C TYR A 312 8.26 -18.85 -3.11
N PRO A 313 8.32 -17.58 -3.56
CA PRO A 313 7.30 -16.60 -3.22
C PRO A 313 5.94 -17.06 -3.76
N SER A 314 4.91 -17.05 -2.91
CA SER A 314 3.57 -17.53 -3.24
C SER A 314 2.50 -16.55 -2.79
N ILE A 315 1.25 -16.78 -3.17
CA ILE A 315 0.14 -15.88 -2.79
C ILE A 315 -0.03 -15.71 -1.26
N THR A 316 0.38 -16.69 -0.45
CA THR A 316 0.34 -16.54 1.02
C THR A 316 1.32 -15.48 1.52
N ASP A 317 2.33 -15.13 0.74
CA ASP A 317 3.30 -14.10 1.10
C ASP A 317 2.81 -12.70 0.74
N PHE A 318 1.84 -12.53 -0.16
CA PHE A 318 1.52 -11.21 -0.74
C PHE A 318 0.05 -10.83 -0.78
N ASP A 319 -0.87 -11.77 -0.64
CA ASP A 319 -2.32 -11.53 -0.80
C ASP A 319 -3.03 -11.54 0.57
N PRO A 320 -3.40 -10.37 1.12
CA PRO A 320 -4.15 -10.29 2.38
C PRO A 320 -5.46 -11.07 2.32
N GLY A 321 -6.16 -11.02 1.18
CA GLY A 321 -7.43 -11.72 0.93
C GLY A 321 -7.30 -13.21 1.16
N TYR A 322 -6.31 -13.80 0.49
CA TYR A 322 -6.01 -15.22 0.63
C TYR A 322 -5.51 -15.59 2.02
N ARG A 323 -4.70 -14.73 2.66
CA ARG A 323 -4.24 -14.96 4.04
C ARG A 323 -5.41 -14.97 5.03
N PHE A 324 -6.35 -14.03 4.90
CA PHE A 324 -7.54 -14.02 5.74
C PHE A 324 -8.38 -15.29 5.54
N TYR A 325 -8.55 -15.70 4.28
CA TYR A 325 -9.19 -16.98 3.95
C TYR A 325 -8.49 -18.17 4.63
N CYS A 326 -7.16 -18.25 4.60
CA CYS A 326 -6.46 -19.36 5.27
C CYS A 326 -6.63 -19.34 6.79
N ALA A 327 -6.64 -18.15 7.42
CA ALA A 327 -6.78 -17.98 8.86
C ALA A 327 -8.15 -18.38 9.41
N TRP A 328 -9.16 -18.52 8.55
CA TRP A 328 -10.56 -18.67 8.92
C TRP A 328 -10.90 -19.91 9.76
N GLU A 329 -10.20 -21.02 9.55
CA GLU A 329 -10.45 -22.31 10.21
C GLU A 329 -9.68 -22.40 11.52
N PRO A 330 -8.38 -22.06 11.56
CA PRO A 330 -7.64 -21.96 12.81
C PRO A 330 -8.25 -20.96 13.81
N MET A 331 -8.71 -19.78 13.36
CA MET A 331 -9.23 -18.75 14.28
C MET A 331 -10.48 -19.19 15.06
N LYS A 332 -11.23 -20.19 14.56
CA LYS A 332 -12.39 -20.80 15.25
C LYS A 332 -12.00 -21.60 16.50
N ARG A 333 -10.76 -22.08 16.55
CA ARG A 333 -10.28 -23.07 17.52
C ARG A 333 -9.36 -22.46 18.57
N ILE A 334 -8.82 -21.28 18.29
CA ILE A 334 -7.88 -20.56 19.15
C ILE A 334 -8.66 -19.71 20.15
N ARG A 335 -8.20 -19.69 21.40
CA ARG A 335 -8.82 -18.87 22.45
C ARG A 335 -8.70 -17.37 22.11
N PRO A 336 -9.82 -16.61 22.03
CA PRO A 336 -9.82 -15.17 21.75
C PRO A 336 -8.95 -14.36 22.71
N ILE A 337 -8.56 -13.17 22.28
CA ILE A 337 -7.81 -12.19 23.06
C ILE A 337 -8.76 -11.49 24.04
N ALA A 338 -8.51 -11.62 25.34
CA ALA A 338 -9.24 -10.87 26.37
C ALA A 338 -8.55 -9.54 26.71
N SER A 339 -7.22 -9.52 26.65
CA SER A 339 -6.36 -8.34 26.89
C SER A 339 -5.21 -8.34 25.89
N LEU A 340 -4.91 -7.19 25.28
CA LEU A 340 -3.79 -7.09 24.33
C LEU A 340 -2.46 -7.41 24.99
N GLU A 341 -2.22 -6.91 26.20
CA GLU A 341 -0.97 -7.10 26.93
C GLU A 341 -0.67 -8.58 27.24
N GLU A 342 -1.69 -9.32 27.66
CA GLU A 342 -1.54 -10.70 28.11
C GLU A 342 -1.67 -11.72 26.97
N ASP A 343 -2.59 -11.49 26.04
CA ASP A 343 -3.03 -12.51 25.09
C ASP A 343 -2.50 -12.32 23.66
N TYR A 344 -2.06 -11.12 23.26
CA TYR A 344 -1.70 -10.86 21.86
C TYR A 344 -0.55 -11.77 21.38
N VAL A 345 0.56 -11.83 22.13
CA VAL A 345 1.73 -12.65 21.76
C VAL A 345 1.35 -14.13 21.66
N ARG A 346 0.60 -14.62 22.65
CA ARG A 346 0.09 -16.00 22.66
C ARG A 346 -0.80 -16.27 21.44
N TYR A 347 -1.81 -15.42 21.19
CA TYR A 347 -2.77 -15.61 20.11
C TYR A 347 -2.09 -15.61 18.75
N THR A 348 -1.20 -14.64 18.50
CA THR A 348 -0.46 -14.54 17.25
C THR A 348 0.45 -15.75 17.03
N GLN A 349 1.12 -16.26 18.06
CA GLN A 349 1.92 -17.48 17.99
C GLN A 349 1.06 -18.71 17.67
N GLU A 350 -0.05 -18.94 18.39
CA GLU A 350 -0.94 -20.08 18.15
C GLU A 350 -1.50 -20.08 16.71
N LEU A 351 -1.93 -18.90 16.23
CA LEU A 351 -2.50 -18.76 14.89
C LEU A 351 -1.45 -18.94 13.80
N CYS A 352 -0.30 -18.29 13.92
CA CYS A 352 0.78 -18.42 12.94
C CYS A 352 1.36 -19.84 12.92
N GLN A 353 1.47 -20.50 14.08
CA GLN A 353 1.89 -21.91 14.16
C GLN A 353 0.90 -22.84 13.44
N ALA A 354 -0.41 -22.63 13.62
CA ALA A 354 -1.43 -23.42 12.94
C ALA A 354 -1.40 -23.25 11.40
N LEU A 355 -0.94 -22.09 10.93
CA LEU A 355 -0.82 -21.74 9.51
C LEU A 355 0.56 -22.04 8.91
N GLY A 356 1.57 -22.35 9.75
CA GLY A 356 2.96 -22.47 9.30
C GLY A 356 3.59 -21.14 8.86
N TRP A 357 3.10 -20.01 9.38
CA TRP A 357 3.57 -18.67 9.02
C TRP A 357 4.51 -18.09 10.09
N PRO A 358 5.38 -17.13 9.72
CA PRO A 358 6.08 -16.32 10.71
C PRO A 358 5.10 -15.39 11.44
N THR A 359 5.36 -15.11 12.72
CA THR A 359 4.58 -14.10 13.45
C THR A 359 4.96 -12.68 13.03
N PRO A 360 4.10 -11.67 13.27
CA PRO A 360 4.49 -10.26 13.09
C PRO A 360 5.76 -9.88 13.86
N MET A 361 6.00 -10.50 15.02
CA MET A 361 7.22 -10.28 15.81
C MET A 361 8.46 -10.90 15.15
N ASP A 362 8.36 -12.09 14.57
CA ASP A 362 9.48 -12.72 13.84
C ASP A 362 9.89 -11.86 12.64
N THR A 363 8.88 -11.38 11.91
CA THR A 363 9.06 -10.44 10.79
C THR A 363 9.75 -9.15 11.23
N ALA A 364 9.29 -8.53 12.33
CA ALA A 364 9.91 -7.31 12.86
C ALA A 364 11.35 -7.55 13.34
N ALA A 365 11.61 -8.68 14.00
CA ALA A 365 12.95 -9.04 14.48
C ALA A 365 13.95 -9.18 13.32
N GLU A 366 13.52 -9.82 12.23
CA GLU A 366 14.32 -9.98 11.02
C GLU A 366 14.60 -8.62 10.36
N ILE A 367 13.60 -7.74 10.25
CA ILE A 367 13.78 -6.37 9.71
C ILE A 367 14.77 -5.59 10.57
N VAL A 368 14.59 -5.54 11.88
CA VAL A 368 15.46 -4.78 12.78
C VAL A 368 16.89 -5.32 12.74
N SER A 369 17.06 -6.65 12.67
CA SER A 369 18.38 -7.27 12.61
C SER A 369 19.11 -7.01 11.29
N LYS A 370 18.41 -6.88 10.16
CA LYS A 370 19.02 -6.88 8.82
C LYS A 370 18.95 -5.54 8.09
N CYS A 371 18.05 -4.65 8.49
CA CYS A 371 17.73 -3.42 7.79
C CYS A 371 18.13 -2.15 8.57
N GLY A 372 19.14 -2.23 9.44
CA GLY A 372 19.56 -1.09 10.26
C GLY A 372 19.93 0.18 9.49
N TYR A 373 20.37 0.05 8.24
CA TYR A 373 20.64 1.21 7.36
C TYR A 373 19.37 2.01 6.99
N MET A 374 18.17 1.44 7.16
CA MET A 374 16.91 2.16 6.93
C MET A 374 16.72 3.27 7.96
N GLU A 375 17.31 3.16 9.15
CA GLU A 375 17.26 4.17 10.20
C GLU A 375 17.84 5.52 9.73
N THR A 376 18.87 5.47 8.91
CA THR A 376 19.57 6.64 8.36
C THR A 376 19.24 6.90 6.89
N SER A 377 18.20 6.24 6.35
CA SER A 377 17.76 6.46 4.97
C SER A 377 17.28 7.90 4.79
N ASP A 378 17.61 8.54 3.67
CA ASP A 378 17.03 9.84 3.30
C ASP A 378 15.53 9.74 3.05
N ASP A 379 15.05 8.56 2.62
CA ASP A 379 13.62 8.28 2.51
C ASP A 379 12.99 8.11 3.90
N ILE A 380 12.14 9.07 4.28
CA ILE A 380 11.40 9.06 5.55
C ILE A 380 10.53 7.82 5.71
N MET A 381 9.97 7.27 4.65
CA MET A 381 9.06 6.14 4.77
C MET A 381 9.81 4.86 5.13
N PHE A 382 11.06 4.73 4.69
CA PHE A 382 11.96 3.68 5.16
C PHE A 382 12.30 3.87 6.66
N ARG A 383 12.57 5.10 7.09
CA ARG A 383 12.84 5.41 8.51
C ARG A 383 11.62 5.09 9.40
N VAL A 384 10.45 5.61 9.03
CA VAL A 384 9.18 5.41 9.75
C VAL A 384 8.84 3.93 9.82
N PHE A 385 8.94 3.21 8.71
CA PHE A 385 8.73 1.77 8.68
C PHE A 385 9.70 1.04 9.62
N TYR A 386 11.00 1.32 9.55
CA TYR A 386 11.99 0.68 10.41
C TYR A 386 11.75 0.97 11.90
N GLN A 387 11.49 2.22 12.27
CA GLN A 387 11.16 2.62 13.64
C GLN A 387 9.90 1.93 14.16
N SER A 388 8.88 1.76 13.30
CA SER A 388 7.67 1.03 13.66
C SER A 388 7.95 -0.44 14.00
N GLN A 389 8.89 -1.09 13.30
CA GLN A 389 9.31 -2.45 13.63
C GLN A 389 10.07 -2.51 14.96
N GLN A 390 10.93 -1.51 15.25
CA GLN A 390 11.58 -1.41 16.56
C GLN A 390 10.57 -1.22 17.69
N LEU A 391 9.50 -0.46 17.46
CA LEU A 391 8.43 -0.28 18.45
C LEU A 391 7.66 -1.59 18.67
N ARG A 392 7.33 -2.32 17.59
CA ARG A 392 6.66 -3.62 17.68
C ARG A 392 7.44 -4.63 18.51
N LEU A 393 8.78 -4.63 18.45
CA LEU A 393 9.58 -5.51 19.30
C LEU A 393 9.52 -5.17 20.79
N LYS A 394 9.22 -3.91 21.13
CA LYS A 394 9.09 -3.44 22.52
C LYS A 394 7.66 -3.60 23.04
N VAL A 395 6.68 -3.30 22.19
CA VAL A 395 5.24 -3.33 22.49
C VAL A 395 4.54 -4.02 21.31
N PRO A 396 4.39 -5.36 21.32
CA PRO A 396 3.92 -6.13 20.16
C PRO A 396 2.56 -5.73 19.60
N TYR A 397 1.68 -5.22 20.46
CA TYR A 397 0.31 -4.81 20.16
C TYR A 397 0.17 -3.28 19.95
N CYS A 398 1.27 -2.52 19.84
CA CYS A 398 1.23 -1.05 19.83
C CYS A 398 0.36 -0.44 18.72
N PHE A 399 0.20 -1.14 17.59
CA PHE A 399 -0.62 -0.67 16.47
C PHE A 399 -2.08 -1.12 16.55
N LEU A 400 -2.45 -1.86 17.61
CA LEU A 400 -3.83 -2.23 17.92
C LEU A 400 -4.41 -1.36 19.05
N GLU A 401 -3.54 -0.74 19.85
CA GLU A 401 -3.93 0.11 20.97
C GLU A 401 -4.25 1.55 20.54
N ILE A 402 -5.55 1.83 20.46
CA ILE A 402 -6.05 3.12 19.96
C ILE A 402 -6.01 4.22 21.03
N THR A 403 -6.25 3.89 22.30
CA THR A 403 -6.37 4.88 23.38
C THR A 403 -5.07 5.62 23.69
N PRO A 404 -3.90 4.95 23.85
CA PRO A 404 -2.62 5.64 24.01
C PRO A 404 -2.28 6.50 22.78
N PHE A 405 -2.61 6.00 21.59
CA PHE A 405 -2.43 6.72 20.33
C PHE A 405 -3.21 8.03 20.29
N LEU A 406 -4.51 8.03 20.62
CA LEU A 406 -5.33 9.24 20.66
C LEU A 406 -4.80 10.26 21.68
N THR A 407 -4.35 9.77 22.84
CA THR A 407 -3.73 10.61 23.87
C THR A 407 -2.45 11.25 23.34
N TYR A 408 -1.65 10.51 22.57
CA TYR A 408 -0.45 11.02 21.93
C TYR A 408 -0.76 12.05 20.83
N LEU A 409 -1.71 11.75 19.94
CA LEU A 409 -2.14 12.64 18.84
C LEU A 409 -2.50 14.04 19.36
N TYR A 410 -3.22 14.10 20.48
CA TYR A 410 -3.59 15.36 21.11
C TYR A 410 -2.36 16.15 21.61
N ASN A 411 -1.33 15.48 22.13
CA ASN A 411 -0.21 16.14 22.82
C ASN A 411 0.97 16.48 21.90
N ASN A 412 1.19 15.76 20.79
CA ASN A 412 2.46 15.82 20.05
C ASN A 412 2.35 16.14 18.55
N TYR A 413 1.15 16.42 18.02
CA TYR A 413 0.89 16.44 16.56
C TYR A 413 1.14 15.06 15.90
N PRO A 414 0.50 14.76 14.75
CA PRO A 414 0.24 13.38 14.39
C PRO A 414 1.42 12.61 13.83
N TYR A 415 1.43 11.30 14.06
CA TYR A 415 2.30 10.34 13.37
C TYR A 415 2.16 10.40 11.84
N CYS A 416 1.05 10.94 11.31
CA CYS A 416 0.83 11.17 9.88
C CYS A 416 1.51 12.49 9.44
N PRO A 417 2.26 12.50 8.33
CA PRO A 417 2.98 13.69 7.86
C PRO A 417 2.09 14.90 7.57
N LEU A 418 0.90 14.66 7.00
CA LEU A 418 -0.01 15.71 6.57
C LEU A 418 -1.46 15.38 6.88
N VAL A 419 -2.18 16.35 7.45
CA VAL A 419 -3.63 16.29 7.64
C VAL A 419 -4.25 17.54 7.03
N GLU A 420 -5.08 17.35 6.01
CA GLU A 420 -5.84 18.41 5.35
C GLU A 420 -7.24 18.48 5.95
N LEU A 421 -7.61 19.65 6.47
CA LEU A 421 -8.94 19.99 6.97
C LEU A 421 -9.60 20.98 6.01
N SER A 422 -10.91 21.23 6.15
CA SER A 422 -11.62 22.13 5.23
C SER A 422 -11.11 23.59 5.29
N ASP A 423 -10.55 24.00 6.42
CA ASP A 423 -10.10 25.37 6.70
C ASP A 423 -8.58 25.52 6.83
N MET A 424 -7.83 24.42 7.01
CA MET A 424 -6.37 24.46 7.17
C MET A 424 -5.68 23.13 6.87
N VAL A 425 -4.34 23.17 6.77
CA VAL A 425 -3.51 21.97 6.66
C VAL A 425 -2.59 21.90 7.88
N LEU A 426 -2.63 20.78 8.59
CA LEU A 426 -1.72 20.45 9.68
C LEU A 426 -0.53 19.67 9.12
N ILE A 427 0.67 20.17 9.40
CA ILE A 427 1.93 19.58 8.96
C ILE A 427 2.71 19.17 10.20
N ASN A 428 3.23 17.95 10.23
CA ASN A 428 4.14 17.56 11.31
C ASN A 428 5.50 18.26 11.10
N HIS A 429 5.86 19.20 11.99
CA HIS A 429 7.02 20.08 11.85
C HIS A 429 8.37 19.46 12.26
N GLY A 430 8.44 18.13 12.35
CA GLY A 430 9.68 17.37 12.59
C GLY A 430 10.66 17.40 11.40
N ILE A 431 11.09 18.59 10.95
CA ILE A 431 12.20 18.86 10.00
C ILE A 431 11.91 18.46 8.53
N ASN A 432 11.77 19.42 7.62
CA ASN A 432 11.83 19.24 6.14
C ASN A 432 10.87 18.21 5.49
N ASP A 433 10.01 17.53 6.25
CA ASP A 433 9.17 16.44 5.76
C ASP A 433 8.07 16.92 4.81
N GLU A 434 7.49 18.11 5.04
CA GLU A 434 6.50 18.70 4.12
C GLU A 434 7.05 18.81 2.70
N VAL A 435 8.27 19.35 2.58
CA VAL A 435 8.94 19.49 1.29
C VAL A 435 9.17 18.11 0.70
N TYR A 436 9.68 17.17 1.47
CA TYR A 436 9.92 15.81 1.00
C TYR A 436 8.64 15.15 0.46
N PHE A 437 7.56 15.09 1.24
CA PHE A 437 6.31 14.43 0.82
C PHE A 437 5.66 15.12 -0.36
N THR A 438 5.69 16.46 -0.39
CA THR A 438 5.18 17.24 -1.52
C THR A 438 5.98 16.97 -2.78
N MET A 439 7.31 17.00 -2.70
CA MET A 439 8.18 16.78 -3.84
C MET A 439 8.10 15.35 -4.35
N GLU A 440 8.04 14.36 -3.46
CA GLU A 440 7.79 12.97 -3.82
C GLU A 440 6.46 12.85 -4.57
N TYR A 441 5.36 13.35 -4.01
CA TYR A 441 4.04 13.30 -4.65
C TYR A 441 4.02 13.95 -6.04
N LEU A 442 4.58 15.16 -6.16
CA LEU A 442 4.68 15.86 -7.46
C LEU A 442 5.54 15.07 -8.45
N ASN A 443 6.63 14.45 -8.00
CA ASN A 443 7.47 13.59 -8.84
C ASN A 443 6.66 12.40 -9.36
N ARG A 444 5.89 11.73 -8.49
CA ARG A 444 5.04 10.59 -8.89
C ARG A 444 4.04 10.99 -9.97
N GLN A 445 3.30 12.06 -9.72
CA GLN A 445 2.33 12.56 -10.69
C GLN A 445 2.99 12.89 -12.02
N TYR A 446 4.11 13.59 -11.97
CA TYR A 446 4.81 14.01 -13.17
C TYR A 446 5.33 12.85 -13.99
N TRP A 447 6.02 11.89 -13.37
CA TRP A 447 6.55 10.74 -14.09
C TRP A 447 5.42 9.82 -14.57
N GLY A 448 4.35 9.67 -13.80
CA GLY A 448 3.12 9.02 -14.27
C GLY A 448 2.55 9.70 -15.51
N ASN A 449 2.41 11.03 -15.48
CA ASN A 449 1.90 11.83 -16.59
C ASN A 449 2.84 11.81 -17.80
N ILE A 450 4.16 11.71 -17.63
CA ILE A 450 5.10 11.51 -18.76
C ILE A 450 4.85 10.17 -19.44
N LEU A 451 4.58 9.13 -18.65
CA LEU A 451 4.37 7.80 -19.18
C LEU A 451 3.06 7.70 -19.97
N THR A 452 2.00 8.36 -19.49
CA THR A 452 0.60 8.17 -19.95
C THR A 452 -0.04 9.39 -20.60
N ARG A 453 0.58 10.57 -20.53
CA ARG A 453 0.12 11.89 -21.03
C ARG A 453 -1.32 12.25 -20.65
N THR A 454 -1.66 12.10 -19.37
CA THR A 454 -2.94 12.58 -18.80
C THR A 454 -3.00 14.11 -18.72
N THR A 455 -1.93 14.80 -18.31
CA THR A 455 -1.86 16.27 -18.21
C THR A 455 -0.44 16.79 -17.91
N THR A 456 -0.11 18.04 -18.28
CA THR A 456 1.11 18.75 -17.80
C THR A 456 0.85 19.56 -16.51
N GLU A 457 -0.41 19.57 -16.06
CA GLU A 457 -0.80 20.14 -14.79
C GLU A 457 -0.51 19.14 -13.67
N LEU A 458 0.30 19.54 -12.71
CA LEU A 458 0.56 18.78 -11.50
C LEU A 458 -0.35 19.33 -10.41
N MET A 459 -1.19 18.47 -9.85
CA MET A 459 -2.03 18.86 -8.73
C MET A 459 -1.15 18.91 -7.50
N TYR A 460 -1.19 20.02 -6.77
CA TYR A 460 -0.55 20.08 -5.47
C TYR A 460 -1.32 19.18 -4.48
N PRO A 461 -0.66 18.47 -3.55
CA PRO A 461 -1.32 17.45 -2.75
C PRO A 461 -2.35 17.99 -1.75
N TYR A 462 -2.39 19.30 -1.49
CA TYR A 462 -3.31 19.93 -0.54
C TYR A 462 -3.59 21.39 -0.87
N HIS A 463 -4.63 21.98 -0.29
CA HIS A 463 -4.89 23.40 -0.47
C HIS A 463 -3.79 24.26 0.17
N THR A 464 -3.12 25.11 -0.63
CA THR A 464 -2.06 26.01 -0.14
C THR A 464 -2.15 27.42 -0.75
N LYS A 465 -1.34 28.36 -0.25
CA LYS A 465 -1.30 29.75 -0.75
C LYS A 465 -0.52 29.80 -2.07
N PRO A 466 -0.91 30.66 -3.05
CA PRO A 466 -0.28 30.70 -4.37
C PRO A 466 1.25 30.85 -4.36
N TYR A 467 1.80 31.72 -3.50
CA TYR A 467 3.26 31.92 -3.43
C TYR A 467 4.03 30.67 -2.98
N VAL A 468 3.38 29.75 -2.26
CA VAL A 468 3.98 28.46 -1.85
C VAL A 468 4.14 27.58 -3.09
N LEU A 469 3.13 27.57 -3.97
CA LEU A 469 3.16 26.83 -5.23
C LEU A 469 4.31 27.28 -6.14
N ASP A 470 4.57 28.58 -6.22
CA ASP A 470 5.66 29.13 -7.05
C ASP A 470 7.04 28.63 -6.58
N ASN A 471 7.27 28.61 -5.26
CA ASN A 471 8.53 28.09 -4.68
C ASN A 471 8.73 26.59 -4.94
N TYR A 472 7.64 25.82 -4.87
CA TYR A 472 7.69 24.37 -5.16
C TYR A 472 7.86 24.08 -6.64
N LYS A 473 7.24 24.87 -7.51
CA LYS A 473 7.46 24.77 -8.96
C LYS A 473 8.93 24.95 -9.31
N GLU A 474 9.58 25.99 -8.78
CA GLU A 474 11.00 26.22 -9.02
C GLU A 474 11.86 25.06 -8.48
N SER A 475 11.56 24.59 -7.27
CA SER A 475 12.25 23.44 -6.67
C SER A 475 12.04 22.15 -7.48
N PHE A 476 10.86 21.97 -8.08
CA PHE A 476 10.49 20.82 -8.91
C PHE A 476 11.16 20.84 -10.28
N GLU A 477 11.16 21.99 -10.94
CA GLU A 477 11.89 22.17 -12.20
C GLU A 477 13.37 21.88 -12.01
N ARG A 478 13.97 22.37 -10.92
CA ARG A 478 15.37 22.08 -10.58
C ARG A 478 15.63 20.60 -10.29
N LEU A 479 14.80 19.95 -9.47
CA LEU A 479 14.97 18.52 -9.17
C LEU A 479 14.81 17.64 -10.41
N ASN A 480 13.91 18.00 -11.32
CA ASN A 480 13.81 17.32 -12.61
C ASN A 480 15.03 17.56 -13.50
N GLU A 481 15.52 18.80 -13.56
CA GLU A 481 16.75 19.11 -14.30
C GLU A 481 17.94 18.32 -13.76
N GLU A 482 18.09 18.22 -12.44
CA GLU A 482 19.11 17.37 -11.80
C GLU A 482 18.90 15.88 -12.08
N ALA A 483 17.65 15.41 -12.07
CA ALA A 483 17.33 14.02 -12.32
C ALA A 483 17.65 13.64 -13.77
N VAL A 484 17.12 14.35 -14.77
CA VAL A 484 17.19 13.94 -16.19
C VAL A 484 18.15 14.75 -17.06
N GLY A 485 18.83 15.75 -16.50
CA GLY A 485 19.79 16.59 -17.21
C GLY A 485 19.16 17.60 -18.17
N LEU A 486 17.84 17.80 -18.11
CA LEU A 486 17.09 18.70 -18.97
C LEU A 486 16.02 19.45 -18.17
N ARG A 487 15.96 20.77 -18.35
CA ARG A 487 14.87 21.58 -17.81
C ARG A 487 13.61 21.36 -18.64
N ILE A 488 12.58 20.77 -18.02
CA ILE A 488 11.27 20.68 -18.65
C ILE A 488 10.53 22.01 -18.45
N ASN A 489 10.30 22.72 -19.55
CA ASN A 489 9.51 23.95 -19.55
C ASN A 489 8.01 23.62 -19.65
N ASN A 490 7.15 24.47 -19.08
CA ASN A 490 5.67 24.38 -19.10
C ASN A 490 4.99 23.44 -18.09
N ILE A 491 5.67 23.09 -17.00
CA ILE A 491 5.01 22.44 -15.86
C ILE A 491 4.12 23.47 -15.16
N LYS A 492 2.84 23.14 -14.97
CA LYS A 492 1.90 23.99 -14.24
C LYS A 492 1.50 23.28 -12.96
N VAL A 493 2.03 23.74 -11.82
CA VAL A 493 1.56 23.27 -10.52
C VAL A 493 0.27 24.02 -10.20
N VAL A 494 -0.83 23.29 -10.03
CA VAL A 494 -2.16 23.85 -9.77
C VAL A 494 -2.64 23.47 -8.37
N ASN A 495 -3.41 24.37 -7.78
CA ASN A 495 -4.07 24.12 -6.51
C ASN A 495 -5.30 23.23 -6.73
N PRO A 496 -5.59 22.24 -5.87
CA PRO A 496 -6.91 21.61 -5.85
C PRO A 496 -8.02 22.67 -5.78
N SER A 497 -9.02 22.53 -6.65
CA SER A 497 -10.21 23.41 -6.65
C SER A 497 -11.05 23.10 -5.42
N TYR A 498 -11.63 24.13 -4.79
CA TYR A 498 -12.60 23.98 -3.70
C TYR A 498 -13.90 23.33 -4.18
#